data_AF-A0A7G5ZDY2-F1
#
_entry.id   AF-A0A7G5ZDY2-F1
#
_cell.length_a   1.000
_cell.length_b   1.000
_cell.length_c   1.000
_cell.angle_alpha   90.00
_cell.angle_beta   90.00
_cell.angle_gamma   90.00
#
_symmetry.space_group_name_H-M   'P 1'
#
loop_
_entity.id
_entity.type
_entity.pdbx_description
1 polymer ?
#
loop_
_entity_poly.entity_id
_entity_poly.type
_entity_poly.pdbx_seq_one_letter_code
_entity_poly.pdbx_strand_id
1 'polypeptide(L)'
;MKRWRTVFTVTILAAMATLASSSVGAVVLAIYPDIMGCEAGCPTVAGGWPAPYLIDYPAISPVGSVALTEALLGDDKIWPRELALSFAFWLAASAVALWIGRRLAAASRSAPGS
;
A
#
# COMPACT_ATOMS: atom_id res chain seq x y z
N MET A 1 -24.37 -1.08 -15.76
CA MET A 1 -24.21 -0.10 -14.65
C MET A 1 -23.78 -0.71 -13.30
N LYS A 2 -24.45 -1.75 -12.78
CA LYS A 2 -24.16 -2.28 -11.43
C LYS A 2 -22.74 -2.89 -11.26
N ARG A 3 -22.23 -3.59 -12.29
CA ARG A 3 -20.85 -4.13 -12.30
C ARG A 3 -19.78 -3.04 -12.28
N TRP A 4 -19.96 -1.97 -13.06
CA TRP A 4 -19.04 -0.83 -13.09
C TRP A 4 -18.92 -0.14 -11.73
N ARG A 5 -20.05 0.05 -11.04
CA ARG A 5 -20.03 0.59 -9.66
C ARG A 5 -19.21 -0.28 -8.72
N THR A 6 -19.35 -1.61 -8.79
CA THR A 6 -18.57 -2.52 -7.95
C THR A 6 -17.07 -2.45 -8.26
N VAL A 7 -16.68 -2.47 -9.54
CA VAL A 7 -15.26 -2.34 -9.93
C VAL A 7 -14.70 -1.03 -9.40
N PHE A 8 -15.38 0.09 -9.64
CA PHE A 8 -14.95 1.41 -9.19
C PHE A 8 -14.81 1.48 -7.66
N THR A 9 -15.78 0.95 -6.90
CA THR A 9 -15.71 0.89 -5.44
C THR A 9 -14.52 0.05 -4.96
N VAL A 10 -14.27 -1.12 -5.56
CA VAL A 10 -13.13 -1.98 -5.19
C VAL A 10 -11.80 -1.27 -5.47
N THR A 11 -11.68 -0.63 -6.63
CA THR A 11 -10.47 0.12 -7.01
C THR A 11 -10.18 1.27 -6.04
N ILE A 12 -11.21 2.05 -5.67
CA ILE A 12 -11.05 3.15 -4.70
C ILE A 12 -10.64 2.61 -3.33
N LEU A 13 -11.32 1.57 -2.83
CA LEU A 13 -10.97 0.96 -1.55
C LEU A 13 -9.54 0.43 -1.54
N ALA A 14 -9.11 -0.20 -2.63
CA ALA A 14 -7.75 -0.68 -2.79
C ALA A 14 -6.72 0.45 -2.80
N ALA A 15 -7.00 1.54 -3.54
CA ALA A 15 -6.11 2.70 -3.58
C ALA A 15 -5.99 3.35 -2.20
N MET A 16 -7.11 3.58 -1.50
CA MET A 16 -7.10 4.14 -0.15
C MET A 16 -6.37 3.24 0.85
N ALA A 17 -6.61 1.92 0.80
CA ALA A 17 -5.94 0.97 1.69
C ALA A 17 -4.43 0.90 1.40
N THR A 18 -4.04 0.94 0.12
CA THR A 18 -2.63 1.01 -0.27
C THR A 18 -1.99 2.27 0.31
N LEU A 19 -2.56 3.45 0.05
CA LEU A 19 -2.01 4.71 0.57
C LEU A 19 -2.00 4.75 2.11
N ALA A 20 -3.03 4.22 2.78
CA ALA A 20 -3.05 4.10 4.23
C ALA A 20 -1.96 3.16 4.76
N SER A 21 -1.65 2.08 4.02
CA SER A 21 -0.59 1.14 4.37
C SER A 21 0.81 1.76 4.37
N SER A 22 0.99 2.93 3.76
CA SER A 22 2.23 3.73 3.85
C SER A 22 2.65 4.01 5.29
N SER A 23 1.69 4.07 6.22
CA SER A 23 1.94 4.29 7.66
C SER A 23 2.53 3.07 8.37
N VAL A 24 2.53 1.90 7.72
CA VAL A 24 3.17 0.69 8.24
C VAL A 24 4.66 0.79 7.96
N GLY A 25 5.42 1.14 8.99
CA GLY A 25 6.87 1.20 8.94
C GLY A 25 7.52 -0.17 8.80
N ALA A 26 8.59 -0.23 8.02
CA ALA A 26 9.44 -1.38 7.79
C ALA A 26 10.90 -0.93 7.66
N VAL A 27 11.83 -1.90 7.68
CA VAL A 27 13.23 -1.66 7.34
C VAL A 27 13.57 -2.57 6.16
N VAL A 28 14.15 -2.00 5.11
CA VAL A 28 14.54 -2.72 3.90
C VAL A 28 16.01 -2.47 3.59
N LEU A 29 16.63 -3.38 2.86
CA LEU A 29 17.97 -3.15 2.32
C LEU A 29 17.84 -2.45 0.97
N ALA A 30 18.14 -1.16 0.92
CA ALA A 30 18.09 -0.35 -0.29
C ALA A 30 19.50 -0.08 -0.82
N ILE A 31 19.67 -0.25 -2.13
CA ILE A 31 20.96 -0.02 -2.82
C ILE A 31 20.97 1.39 -3.39
N TYR A 32 21.96 2.18 -2.98
CA TYR A 32 22.20 3.54 -3.43
C TYR A 32 23.62 3.65 -4.01
N PRO A 33 23.79 3.44 -5.33
CA PRO A 33 25.12 3.43 -5.95
C PRO A 33 25.81 4.80 -5.92
N ASP A 34 25.04 5.85 -5.67
CA ASP A 34 25.41 7.26 -5.61
C ASP A 34 25.74 7.75 -4.19
N ILE A 35 25.52 6.92 -3.16
CA ILE A 35 25.82 7.25 -1.76
C ILE A 35 27.02 6.41 -1.31
N MET A 36 28.13 7.09 -0.96
CA MET A 36 29.33 6.45 -0.43
C MET A 36 29.01 5.59 0.81
N GLY A 37 29.34 4.31 0.76
CA GLY A 37 29.07 3.34 1.82
C GLY A 37 27.72 2.63 1.74
N CYS A 38 26.89 2.92 0.72
CA CYS A 38 25.60 2.24 0.47
C CYS A 38 25.52 1.55 -0.91
N GLU A 39 26.65 1.35 -1.56
CA GLU A 39 26.76 0.76 -2.90
C GLU A 39 26.36 -0.72 -2.91
N ALA A 40 26.59 -1.42 -1.79
CA ALA A 40 26.19 -2.81 -1.58
C ALA A 40 24.82 -2.95 -0.87
N GLY A 41 24.18 -1.83 -0.56
CA GLY A 41 22.92 -1.78 0.19
C GLY A 41 23.10 -1.32 1.64
N CYS A 42 22.19 -0.46 2.07
CA CYS A 42 22.07 0.02 3.45
C CYS A 42 20.68 -0.27 4.00
N PRO A 43 20.56 -0.56 5.31
CA PRO A 43 19.26 -0.62 5.95
C PRO A 43 18.64 0.78 5.94
N THR A 44 17.46 0.91 5.35
CA THR A 44 16.70 2.16 5.31
C THR A 44 15.28 1.97 5.80
N VAL A 45 14.72 3.06 6.34
CA VAL A 45 13.32 3.09 6.72
C VAL A 45 12.46 3.04 5.46
N ALA A 46 11.41 2.25 5.52
CA ALA A 46 10.45 2.10 4.44
C ALA A 46 9.03 2.10 4.98
N GLY A 47 8.08 2.45 4.11
CA GLY A 47 6.65 2.48 4.40
C GLY A 47 5.88 1.68 3.35
N GLY A 48 4.81 1.02 3.80
CA GLY A 48 3.91 0.27 2.92
C GLY A 48 3.74 -1.18 3.34
N TRP A 49 2.55 -1.72 3.08
CA TRP A 49 2.24 -3.12 3.36
C TRP A 49 1.28 -3.68 2.30
N PRO A 50 1.41 -4.96 1.91
CA PRO A 50 2.35 -5.99 2.40
C PRO A 50 3.78 -5.89 1.87
N ALA A 51 4.00 -5.15 0.79
CA ALA A 51 5.34 -4.89 0.26
C ALA A 51 5.67 -3.40 0.50
N PRO A 52 6.72 -3.08 1.28
CA PRO A 52 7.16 -1.70 1.45
C PRO A 52 7.55 -1.10 0.11
N TYR A 53 7.02 0.08 -0.20
CA TYR A 53 7.19 0.74 -1.50
C TYR A 53 7.58 2.21 -1.40
N LEU A 54 7.44 2.83 -0.23
CA LEU A 54 8.06 4.11 0.08
C LEU A 54 9.37 3.84 0.79
N ILE A 55 10.45 4.48 0.38
CA ILE A 55 11.77 4.30 0.99
C ILE A 55 12.41 5.64 1.21
N ASP A 56 12.91 5.82 2.43
CA ASP A 56 13.75 6.94 2.81
C ASP A 56 14.99 7.01 1.89
N TYR A 57 15.17 8.17 1.26
CA TYR A 57 16.35 8.46 0.46
C TYR A 57 17.31 9.34 1.29
N PRO A 58 18.42 8.77 1.81
CA PRO A 58 19.24 9.40 2.85
C PRO A 58 19.93 10.71 2.43
N ALA A 59 19.96 11.02 1.14
CA ALA A 59 20.63 12.22 0.63
C ALA A 59 19.75 13.48 0.68
N ILE A 60 18.42 13.35 0.80
CA ILE A 60 17.48 14.48 0.70
C ILE A 60 16.53 14.53 1.91
N SER A 61 16.04 13.37 2.36
CA SER A 61 15.08 13.29 3.46
C SER A 61 15.75 13.36 4.85
N PRO A 62 15.10 13.90 5.89
CA PRO A 62 15.58 13.78 7.27
C PRO A 62 15.73 12.30 7.64
N VAL A 63 16.97 11.89 7.96
CA VAL A 63 17.34 10.49 8.20
C VAL A 63 16.35 9.80 9.14
N GLY A 64 15.75 8.71 8.67
CA GLY A 64 14.89 7.83 9.47
C GLY A 64 13.41 8.18 9.45
N SER A 65 12.96 9.10 8.58
CA SER A 65 11.56 9.37 8.29
C SER A 65 11.19 8.83 6.90
N VAL A 66 9.94 8.40 6.74
CA VAL A 66 9.37 8.13 5.42
C VAL A 66 7.94 8.62 5.42
N ALA A 67 7.59 9.48 4.47
CA ALA A 67 6.25 10.03 4.36
C ALA A 67 5.76 10.04 2.91
N LEU A 68 4.48 9.78 2.71
CA LEU A 68 3.86 9.85 1.39
C LEU A 68 4.00 11.26 0.78
N THR A 69 3.97 12.30 1.61
CA THR A 69 4.16 13.70 1.17
C THR A 69 5.59 13.94 0.70
N GLU A 70 6.59 13.41 1.41
CA GLU A 70 8.02 13.50 1.06
C GLU A 70 8.27 12.75 -0.25
N ALA A 71 7.67 11.57 -0.43
CA ALA A 71 7.73 10.83 -1.70
C ALA A 71 7.11 11.59 -2.89
N LEU A 72 6.05 12.36 -2.67
CA LEU A 72 5.42 13.18 -3.72
C LEU A 72 6.24 14.43 -4.06
N LEU A 73 7.01 14.95 -3.11
CA LEU A 73 7.94 16.07 -3.31
C LEU A 73 9.26 15.61 -3.95
N GLY A 74 9.50 14.30 -4.01
CA GLY A 74 10.71 13.69 -4.56
C GLY A 74 11.83 13.51 -3.53
N ASP A 75 11.53 13.73 -2.24
CA ASP A 75 12.48 13.57 -1.14
C ASP A 75 12.63 12.09 -0.75
N ASP A 76 11.55 11.29 -0.87
CA ASP A 76 11.58 9.84 -0.70
C ASP A 76 11.43 9.10 -2.05
N LYS A 77 11.95 7.88 -2.12
CA LYS A 77 11.88 7.05 -3.31
C LYS A 77 10.66 6.14 -3.29
N ILE A 78 9.96 6.08 -4.43
CA ILE A 78 8.89 5.09 -4.65
C ILE A 78 9.45 3.92 -5.45
N TRP A 79 9.21 2.71 -4.97
CA TRP A 79 9.48 1.45 -5.68
C TRP A 79 8.22 0.98 -6.42
N PRO A 80 8.13 1.17 -7.75
CA PRO A 80 6.87 0.98 -8.49
C PRO A 80 6.36 -0.47 -8.49
N ARG A 81 7.29 -1.44 -8.47
CA ARG A 81 6.96 -2.87 -8.45
C ARG A 81 6.27 -3.23 -7.14
N GLU A 82 6.83 -2.79 -6.03
CA GLU A 82 6.34 -3.05 -4.68
C GLU A 82 5.02 -2.30 -4.43
N LEU A 83 4.89 -1.08 -4.97
CA LEU A 83 3.62 -0.35 -4.98
C LEU A 83 2.53 -1.14 -5.73
N ALA A 84 2.86 -1.67 -6.92
CA ALA A 84 1.93 -2.48 -7.70
C ALA A 84 1.52 -3.77 -6.98
N LEU A 85 2.46 -4.43 -6.29
CA LEU A 85 2.18 -5.61 -5.46
C LEU A 85 1.24 -5.29 -4.30
N SER A 86 1.53 -4.21 -3.57
CA SER A 86 0.68 -3.77 -2.47
C SER A 86 -0.71 -3.37 -2.94
N PHE A 87 -0.81 -2.66 -4.06
CA PHE A 87 -2.09 -2.34 -4.69
C PHE A 87 -2.87 -3.59 -5.12
N ALA A 88 -2.21 -4.54 -5.79
CA ALA A 88 -2.85 -5.79 -6.22
C ALA A 88 -3.37 -6.61 -5.02
N PHE A 89 -2.60 -6.65 -3.93
CA PHE A 89 -3.04 -7.27 -2.68
C PHE A 89 -4.30 -6.61 -2.14
N TRP A 90 -4.31 -5.29 -1.98
CA TRP A 90 -5.45 -4.57 -1.43
C TRP A 90 -6.67 -4.60 -2.36
N LEU A 91 -6.47 -4.71 -3.67
CA LEU A 91 -7.51 -4.92 -4.65
C LEU A 91 -8.20 -6.28 -4.45
N ALA A 92 -7.41 -7.35 -4.30
CA ALA A 92 -7.93 -8.68 -4.01
C ALA A 92 -8.65 -8.72 -2.65
N ALA A 93 -8.04 -8.16 -1.61
CA ALA A 93 -8.63 -8.10 -0.26
C ALA A 93 -9.96 -7.35 -0.25
N SER A 94 -10.03 -6.19 -0.93
CA SER A 94 -11.25 -5.38 -1.04
C SER A 94 -12.35 -6.13 -1.81
N ALA A 95 -11.99 -6.83 -2.89
CA ALA A 95 -12.94 -7.65 -3.65
C ALA A 95 -13.52 -8.80 -2.80
N VAL A 96 -12.66 -9.51 -2.06
CA VAL A 96 -13.06 -10.59 -1.15
C VAL A 96 -13.96 -10.06 -0.04
N ALA A 97 -13.57 -8.95 0.62
CA ALA A 97 -14.36 -8.35 1.70
C ALA A 97 -15.78 -7.96 1.23
N LEU A 98 -15.89 -7.31 0.06
CA LEU A 98 -17.20 -6.99 -0.51
C LEU A 98 -18.00 -8.24 -0.90
N TRP A 99 -17.34 -9.28 -1.42
CA TRP A 99 -18.01 -10.53 -1.76
C TRP A 99 -18.59 -11.20 -0.50
N ILE A 100 -17.80 -11.33 0.56
CA ILE A 100 -18.23 -11.88 1.86
C ILE A 100 -19.36 -11.03 2.44
N GLY A 101 -19.21 -9.70 2.50
CA GLY A 101 -20.22 -8.80 3.05
C GLY A 101 -21.56 -8.91 2.32
N ARG A 102 -21.54 -9.10 1.00
CA ARG A 102 -22.76 -9.32 0.21
C ARG A 102 -23.42 -10.68 0.50
N ARG A 103 -22.63 -11.73 0.76
CA ARG A 103 -23.14 -13.05 1.16
C ARG A 103 -23.79 -13.00 2.54
N LEU A 104 -23.13 -12.36 3.51
CA LEU A 104 -23.66 -12.19 4.86
C LEU A 104 -24.96 -11.36 4.87
N ALA A 105 -25.00 -10.25 4.13
CA ALA A 105 -26.19 -9.41 4.02
C ALA A 105 -27.35 -10.08 3.26
N ALA A 106 -27.09 -11.13 2.48
CA ALA A 106 -28.14 -11.94 1.86
C ALA A 106 -28.68 -12.97 2.87
N ALA A 107 -27.79 -13.64 3.61
CA ALA A 107 -28.15 -14.62 4.65
C ALA A 107 -28.99 -13.99 5.78
N SER A 108 -28.66 -12.77 6.20
CA SER A 108 -29.41 -12.06 7.25
C SER A 108 -30.82 -11.66 6.82
N ARG A 109 -31.07 -11.45 5.52
CA ARG A 109 -32.40 -11.14 4.98
C ARG A 109 -33.29 -12.37 4.82
N SER A 110 -32.70 -13.56 4.77
CA SER A 110 -33.41 -14.83 4.67
C SER A 110 -33.73 -15.47 6.02
N ALA A 111 -33.31 -14.89 7.14
CA ALA A 111 -33.76 -15.31 8.47
C ALA A 111 -35.16 -14.73 8.71
N PRO A 112 -36.25 -15.53 8.67
CA PRO A 112 -37.56 -15.05 9.07
C PRO A 112 -37.52 -14.71 10.56
N GLY A 113 -38.19 -13.63 10.95
CA GLY A 113 -38.31 -13.21 12.35
C GLY A 113 -38.76 -14.37 13.23
N SER A 114 -37.96 -14.65 14.25
CA SER A 114 -38.35 -15.41 15.44
C SER A 114 -39.40 -14.65 16.25
#